data_AF-A0A4Y2IQZ3-F1
#
_entry.id   AF-A0A4Y2IQZ3-F1
#
_cell.length_a   1.000
_cell.length_b   1.000
_cell.length_c   1.000
_cell.angle_alpha   90.00
_cell.angle_beta   90.00
_cell.angle_gamma   90.00
#
_symmetry.space_group_name_H-M   'P 1'
#
loop_
_entity.id
_entity.type
_entity.pdbx_description
1 polymer ?
#
loop_
_entity_poly.entity_id
_entity_poly.type
_entity_poly.pdbx_seq_one_letter_code
_entity_poly.pdbx_strand_id
1 'polypeptide(L)'
;MVVRSDNGSQFDPVKTVEFKNFAKSYGFTHISNSPKFSQSNGLIEAAVKTVKACIKKSRDPYLTLMAYHATPLENGFSPSELLMGRRINTNLPVAKTQLQPYSVKKKVLKAKEERRIEDQKTNYDKHHGVRNFDELDPGQNV
;
A
#
# COMPACT_ATOMS: atom_id res chain seq x y z
N MET A 1 4.39 13.49 8.93
CA MET A 1 4.01 12.12 8.51
C MET A 1 2.56 11.87 8.92
N VAL A 2 1.76 11.18 8.11
CA VAL A 2 0.36 10.86 8.43
C VAL A 2 0.21 9.35 8.56
N VAL A 3 -0.37 8.88 9.67
CA VAL A 3 -0.70 7.48 9.92
C VAL A 3 -2.22 7.33 9.92
N ARG A 4 -2.73 6.35 9.18
CA ARG A 4 -4.16 6.03 9.13
C ARG A 4 -4.43 4.67 9.76
N SER A 5 -5.48 4.57 10.55
CA SER A 5 -5.96 3.31 11.12
C SER A 5 -7.49 3.25 11.06
N ASP A 6 -8.02 2.08 11.37
CA ASP A 6 -9.43 1.92 11.69
C ASP A 6 -9.78 2.57 13.04
N ASN A 7 -11.07 2.55 13.39
CA ASN A 7 -11.59 3.04 14.66
C ASN A 7 -11.46 1.99 15.77
N GLY A 8 -10.42 1.15 15.73
CA GLY A 8 -10.13 0.22 16.81
C GLY A 8 -9.99 0.97 18.14
N SER A 9 -10.47 0.39 19.24
CA SER A 9 -10.46 1.05 20.55
C SER A 9 -9.04 1.46 21.00
N GLN A 10 -8.02 0.72 20.58
CA GLN A 10 -6.62 1.05 20.85
C GLN A 10 -6.12 2.34 20.18
N PHE A 11 -6.84 2.84 19.17
CA PHE A 11 -6.51 4.06 18.42
C PHE A 11 -7.49 5.20 18.69
N ASP A 12 -8.52 4.96 19.50
CA ASP A 12 -9.51 5.96 19.88
C ASP A 12 -8.85 7.01 20.80
N PRO A 13 -8.78 8.29 20.38
CA PRO A 13 -8.10 9.34 21.14
C PRO A 13 -8.82 9.69 22.45
N VAL A 14 -10.08 9.28 22.63
CA VAL A 14 -10.84 9.46 23.87
C VAL A 14 -10.53 8.34 24.87
N LYS A 15 -10.32 7.11 24.38
CA LYS A 15 -10.08 5.93 25.21
C LYS A 15 -8.59 5.67 25.49
N THR A 16 -7.70 6.07 24.59
CA THR A 16 -6.27 5.74 24.64
C THR A 16 -5.42 7.00 24.46
N VAL A 17 -5.11 7.68 25.58
CA VAL A 17 -4.30 8.91 25.58
C VAL A 17 -2.84 8.60 25.22
N GLU A 18 -2.38 7.38 25.49
CA GLU A 18 -1.03 6.89 25.22
C GLU A 18 -0.71 6.92 23.73
N PHE A 19 -1.65 6.51 22.88
CA PHE A 19 -1.44 6.51 21.42
C PHE A 19 -1.35 7.94 20.87
N LYS A 20 -2.15 8.86 21.43
CA LYS A 20 -2.08 10.29 21.09
C LYS A 20 -0.74 10.91 21.53
N ASN A 21 -0.26 10.55 22.72
CA ASN A 21 1.05 10.99 23.21
C ASN A 21 2.20 10.41 22.37
N PHE A 22 2.11 9.13 21.99
CA PHE A 22 3.04 8.49 21.07
C PHE A 22 3.08 9.18 19.71
N ALA A 23 1.92 9.49 19.13
CA ALA A 23 1.83 10.24 17.88
C ALA A 23 2.50 11.62 17.98
N LYS A 24 2.27 12.32 19.10
CA LYS A 24 2.88 13.62 19.37
C LYS A 24 4.41 13.52 19.57
N SER A 25 4.89 12.52 20.31
CA SER A 25 6.32 12.36 20.59
C SER A 25 7.11 11.93 19.36
N TYR A 26 6.53 11.11 18.49
CA TYR A 26 7.14 10.68 17.22
C TYR A 26 6.84 11.65 16.06
N GLY A 27 6.09 12.73 16.29
CA GLY A 27 5.87 13.79 15.30
C GLY A 27 5.02 13.39 14.10
N PHE A 28 4.05 12.48 14.28
CA PHE A 28 3.12 12.10 13.23
C PHE A 28 1.67 12.44 13.57
N THR A 29 0.88 12.75 12.55
CA THR A 29 -0.55 12.98 12.68
C THR A 29 -1.28 11.66 12.47
N HIS A 30 -2.08 11.25 13.45
CA HIS A 30 -2.96 10.11 13.32
C HIS A 30 -4.34 10.54 12.81
N ILE A 31 -4.85 9.82 11.80
CA ILE A 31 -6.19 10.02 11.23
C ILE A 31 -6.93 8.70 11.30
N SER A 32 -8.04 8.67 12.02
CA SER A 32 -8.93 7.52 12.09
C SER A 32 -9.91 7.55 10.91
N ASN A 33 -9.99 6.45 10.15
CA ASN A 33 -10.88 6.39 8.99
C ASN A 33 -12.35 6.33 9.43
N SER A 34 -13.18 7.23 8.89
CA SER A 34 -14.64 7.07 8.89
C SER A 34 -15.02 5.86 8.00
N PRO A 35 -16.10 5.10 8.30
CA PRO A 35 -16.53 3.93 7.53
C PRO A 35 -16.67 4.13 6.01
N LYS A 36 -16.70 5.39 5.53
CA LYS A 36 -16.90 5.77 4.13
C LYS A 36 -15.66 5.69 3.22
N PHE A 37 -14.48 5.25 3.71
CA PHE A 37 -13.25 5.14 2.91
C PHE A 37 -12.90 3.69 2.50
N SER A 38 -13.86 2.98 1.90
CA SER A 38 -13.76 1.56 1.53
C SER A 38 -12.59 1.22 0.61
N GLN A 39 -12.24 2.08 -0.36
CA GLN A 39 -11.16 1.83 -1.30
C GLN A 39 -9.77 1.83 -0.64
N SER A 40 -9.51 2.78 0.28
CA SER A 40 -8.23 2.83 1.00
C SER A 40 -8.04 1.64 1.94
N ASN A 41 -9.14 1.17 2.52
CA ASN A 41 -9.14 -0.04 3.34
C ASN A 41 -8.92 -1.29 2.48
N GLY A 42 -9.49 -1.36 1.27
CA GLY A 42 -9.30 -2.49 0.36
C GLY A 42 -7.84 -2.75 0.00
N LEU A 43 -7.03 -1.69 -0.21
CA LEU A 43 -5.59 -1.85 -0.46
C LEU A 43 -4.85 -2.41 0.77
N ILE A 44 -5.15 -1.90 1.95
CA ILE A 44 -4.56 -2.37 3.21
C ILE A 44 -4.99 -3.82 3.49
N GLU A 45 -6.26 -4.15 3.29
CA GLU A 45 -6.80 -5.50 3.44
C GLU A 45 -6.14 -6.50 2.49
N ALA A 46 -5.94 -6.11 1.23
CA ALA A 46 -5.22 -6.93 0.26
C ALA A 46 -3.76 -7.17 0.68
N ALA A 47 -3.08 -6.13 1.16
CA ALA A 47 -1.71 -6.26 1.68
C ALA A 47 -1.66 -7.19 2.91
N VAL A 48 -2.56 -7.02 3.87
CA VAL A 48 -2.69 -7.87 5.06
C VAL A 48 -2.98 -9.32 4.67
N LYS A 49 -3.86 -9.55 3.69
CA LYS A 49 -4.16 -10.89 3.15
C LYS A 49 -2.92 -11.55 2.57
N THR A 50 -2.13 -10.82 1.78
CA THR A 50 -0.87 -11.32 1.22
C THR A 50 0.12 -11.70 2.31
N VAL A 51 0.35 -10.82 3.28
CA VAL A 51 1.28 -11.08 4.39
C VAL A 51 0.82 -12.28 5.23
N LYS A 52 -0.47 -12.38 5.56
CA LYS A 52 -1.04 -13.54 6.28
C LYS A 52 -0.84 -14.83 5.50
N ALA A 53 -1.06 -14.82 4.18
CA ALA A 53 -0.86 -15.98 3.33
C ALA A 53 0.63 -16.39 3.28
N CYS A 54 1.55 -15.44 3.23
CA CYS A 54 2.98 -15.70 3.29
C CYS A 54 3.39 -16.30 4.65
N ILE A 55 2.94 -15.71 5.76
CA ILE A 55 3.25 -16.20 7.12
C ILE A 55 2.70 -17.62 7.31
N LYS A 56 1.48 -17.91 6.83
CA LYS A 56 0.90 -19.26 6.94
C LYS A 56 1.71 -20.34 6.21
N LYS A 57 2.48 -19.96 5.19
CA LYS A 57 3.30 -20.89 4.37
C LYS A 57 4.69 -21.14 4.96
N SER A 58 5.09 -20.44 6.02
CA SER A 58 6.43 -20.53 6.58
C SER A 58 6.41 -20.72 8.09
N ARG A 59 7.44 -21.37 8.63
CA ARG A 59 7.63 -21.51 10.09
C ARG A 59 8.33 -20.29 10.70
N ASP A 60 9.07 -19.54 9.88
CA ASP A 60 9.82 -18.35 10.31
C ASP A 60 9.16 -17.08 9.72
N PRO A 61 8.46 -16.27 10.55
CA PRO A 61 7.82 -15.05 10.09
C PRO A 61 8.84 -13.97 9.68
N TYR A 62 10.04 -13.95 10.25
CA TYR A 62 11.05 -12.94 9.92
C TYR A 62 11.67 -13.21 8.56
N LEU A 63 12.02 -14.47 8.28
CA LEU A 63 12.51 -14.87 6.95
C LEU A 63 11.45 -14.61 5.86
N THR A 64 10.18 -14.84 6.19
CA THR A 64 9.05 -14.56 5.30
C THR A 64 8.92 -13.09 4.98
N LEU A 65 9.01 -12.23 6.01
CA LEU A 65 8.94 -10.79 5.82
C LEU A 65 10.15 -10.27 5.02
N MET A 66 11.35 -10.81 5.28
CA MET A 66 12.54 -10.51 4.50
C MET A 66 12.36 -10.89 3.02
N ALA A 67 11.80 -12.06 2.73
CA ALA A 67 11.51 -12.49 1.37
C ALA A 67 10.48 -11.56 0.69
N TYR A 68 9.38 -11.21 1.38
CA TYR A 68 8.40 -10.26 0.88
C TYR A 68 9.03 -8.90 0.56
N HIS A 69 9.86 -8.38 1.46
CA HIS A 69 10.58 -7.12 1.31
C HIS A 69 11.58 -7.10 0.13
N ALA A 70 12.10 -8.27 -0.27
CA ALA A 70 13.04 -8.43 -1.37
C ALA A 70 12.37 -8.84 -2.70
N THR A 71 11.09 -9.21 -2.69
CA THR A 71 10.38 -9.69 -3.88
C THR A 71 9.86 -8.51 -4.71
N PRO A 72 10.19 -8.41 -6.00
CA PRO A 72 9.67 -7.37 -6.88
C PRO A 72 8.14 -7.41 -6.98
N LEU A 73 7.52 -6.23 -6.90
CA LEU A 73 6.10 -6.04 -7.22
C LEU A 73 5.90 -6.03 -8.75
N GLU A 74 4.65 -5.93 -9.23
CA GLU A 74 4.33 -5.86 -10.66
C GLU A 74 5.03 -4.68 -11.39
N ASN A 75 5.34 -3.61 -10.66
CA ASN A 75 6.10 -2.48 -11.20
C ASN A 75 7.61 -2.79 -11.41
N GLY A 76 8.08 -3.96 -10.95
CA GLY A 76 9.45 -4.45 -11.09
C GLY A 76 10.41 -4.03 -9.99
N PHE A 77 9.92 -3.36 -8.94
CA PHE A 77 10.71 -2.98 -7.77
C PHE A 77 10.20 -3.68 -6.51
N SER A 78 11.11 -4.10 -5.65
CA SER A 78 10.76 -4.66 -4.34
C SER A 78 10.40 -3.55 -3.34
N PRO A 79 9.63 -3.86 -2.28
CA PRO A 79 9.33 -2.89 -1.22
C PRO A 79 10.58 -2.24 -0.61
N SER A 80 11.65 -3.00 -0.41
CA SER A 80 12.91 -2.46 0.13
C SER A 80 13.63 -1.53 -0.86
N GLU A 81 13.60 -1.84 -2.15
CA GLU A 81 14.19 -0.96 -3.16
C GLU A 81 13.44 0.37 -3.24
N LEU A 82 12.11 0.35 -3.11
CA LEU A 82 11.30 1.57 -3.09
C LEU A 82 11.53 2.42 -1.83
N LEU A 83 11.75 1.77 -0.68
CA LEU A 83 11.94 2.45 0.60
C LEU A 83 13.38 2.94 0.81
N MET A 84 14.37 2.10 0.52
CA MET A 84 15.79 2.33 0.85
C MET A 84 16.65 2.66 -0.37
N GLY A 85 16.12 2.56 -1.59
CA GLY A 85 16.88 2.76 -2.81
C GLY A 85 17.97 1.71 -3.04
N ARG A 86 17.87 0.52 -2.45
CA ARG A 86 18.85 -0.56 -2.59
C ARG A 86 18.19 -1.92 -2.38
N ARG A 87 18.84 -2.99 -2.86
CA ARG A 87 18.44 -4.35 -2.46
C ARG A 87 18.94 -4.66 -1.06
N ILE A 88 18.13 -5.41 -0.32
CA ILE A 88 18.52 -5.97 0.97
C ILE A 88 19.28 -7.28 0.78
N ASN A 89 20.17 -7.57 1.71
CA ASN A 89 20.82 -8.88 1.73
C ASN A 89 19.80 -9.93 2.16
N THR A 90 19.76 -11.06 1.45
CA THR A 90 18.85 -12.17 1.74
C THR A 90 19.65 -13.47 1.81
N ASN A 91 18.97 -14.58 2.10
CA ASN A 91 19.63 -15.90 2.08
C ASN A 91 20.01 -16.36 0.67
N LEU A 92 19.51 -15.67 -0.37
CA LEU A 92 19.93 -15.91 -1.75
C LEU A 92 21.18 -15.07 -2.06
N PRO A 93 22.18 -15.66 -2.75
CA PRO A 93 23.37 -14.93 -3.15
C PRO A 93 22.98 -13.81 -4.12
N VAL A 94 23.34 -12.57 -3.75
CA VAL A 94 23.13 -11.36 -4.55
C VAL A 94 24.48 -10.70 -4.79
N ALA A 95 24.68 -10.18 -6.00
CA ALA A 95 25.91 -9.46 -6.32
C ALA A 95 26.06 -8.22 -5.41
N LYS A 96 27.25 -8.01 -4.83
CA LYS A 96 27.52 -6.89 -3.90
C LYS A 96 27.22 -5.52 -4.52
N THR A 97 27.32 -5.41 -5.83
CA THR A 97 26.96 -4.20 -6.60
C THR A 97 25.48 -3.85 -6.51
N GLN A 98 24.60 -4.84 -6.36
CA GLN A 98 23.15 -4.62 -6.25
C GLN A 98 22.70 -4.24 -4.82
N LEU A 99 23.57 -4.43 -3.83
CA LEU A 99 23.32 -4.00 -2.44
C LEU A 99 23.64 -2.51 -2.23
N GLN A 100 24.29 -1.86 -3.21
CA GLN A 100 24.61 -0.45 -3.14
C GLN A 100 23.38 0.42 -3.38
N PRO A 101 23.28 1.59 -2.73
CA PRO A 101 22.25 2.56 -3.01
C PRO A 101 22.26 3.01 -4.48
N TYR A 102 21.07 3.08 -5.06
CA TYR A 102 20.84 3.61 -6.39
C TYR A 102 19.56 4.46 -6.40
N SER A 103 19.52 5.42 -7.32
CA SER A 103 18.31 6.24 -7.51
C SER A 103 17.28 5.47 -8.31
N VAL A 104 16.15 5.13 -7.67
CA VAL A 104 14.98 4.59 -8.37
C VAL A 104 14.47 5.63 -9.36
N LYS A 105 14.38 5.27 -10.65
CA LYS A 105 13.89 6.16 -11.72
C LYS A 105 12.40 6.45 -11.52
N LYS A 106 12.08 7.46 -10.71
CA LYS A 106 10.70 7.82 -10.30
C LYS A 106 9.75 7.99 -11.48
N LYS A 107 10.20 8.57 -12.61
CA LYS A 107 9.38 8.74 -13.82
C LYS A 107 8.90 7.40 -14.38
N VAL A 108 9.79 6.41 -14.45
CA VAL A 108 9.47 5.06 -14.95
C VAL A 108 8.53 4.34 -13.99
N LEU A 109 8.78 4.46 -12.67
CA LEU A 109 7.91 3.90 -11.64
C LEU A 109 6.49 4.48 -11.73
N LYS A 110 6.38 5.81 -11.85
CA LYS A 110 5.09 6.51 -11.98
C LYS A 110 4.32 6.04 -13.21
N ALA A 111 4.97 6.01 -14.37
CA ALA A 111 4.33 5.58 -15.61
C ALA A 111 3.83 4.13 -15.54
N LYS A 112 4.57 3.22 -14.87
CA LYS A 112 4.12 1.84 -14.65
C LYS A 112 2.94 1.76 -13.69
N GLU A 113 2.96 2.52 -12.60
CA GLU A 113 1.87 2.53 -11.63
C GLU A 113 0.60 3.17 -12.22
N GLU A 114 0.74 4.24 -12.99
CA GLU A 114 -0.36 4.90 -13.71
C GLU A 114 -1.03 3.94 -14.70
N ARG A 115 -0.25 3.23 -15.52
CA ARG A 115 -0.80 2.16 -16.39
C ARG A 115 -1.53 1.09 -15.60
N ARG A 116 -0.94 0.63 -14.48
CA ARG A 116 -1.56 -0.39 -13.63
C ARG A 116 -2.90 0.08 -13.04
N ILE A 117 -2.97 1.32 -12.58
CA ILE A 117 -4.20 1.91 -12.05
C ILE A 117 -5.24 2.04 -13.16
N GLU A 118 -4.85 2.46 -14.35
CA GLU A 118 -5.72 2.59 -15.52
C GLU A 118 -6.26 1.21 -15.97
N ASP A 119 -5.40 0.20 -16.05
CA ASP A 119 -5.78 -1.18 -16.35
C ASP A 119 -6.74 -1.74 -15.29
N GLN A 120 -6.48 -1.49 -14.01
CA GLN A 120 -7.38 -1.89 -12.92
C GLN A 120 -8.74 -1.19 -13.03
N LYS A 121 -8.75 0.10 -13.35
CA LYS A 121 -9.98 0.87 -13.54
C LYS A 121 -10.78 0.32 -14.71
N THR A 122 -10.16 0.13 -15.88
CA THR A 122 -10.87 -0.38 -17.06
C THR A 122 -11.42 -1.80 -16.84
N ASN A 123 -10.69 -2.67 -16.14
CA ASN A 123 -11.21 -4.00 -15.80
C ASN A 123 -12.38 -3.92 -14.81
N TYR A 124 -12.30 -3.04 -13.81
CA TYR A 124 -13.40 -2.82 -12.87
C TYR A 124 -14.65 -2.31 -13.60
N ASP A 125 -14.49 -1.30 -14.44
CA ASP A 125 -15.59 -0.68 -15.20
C ASP A 125 -16.25 -1.69 -16.16
N LYS A 126 -15.45 -2.52 -16.85
CA LYS A 126 -15.94 -3.62 -17.69
C LYS A 126 -16.71 -4.66 -16.88
N HIS A 127 -16.17 -5.09 -15.73
CA HIS A 127 -16.79 -6.11 -14.90
C HIS A 127 -18.10 -5.64 -14.25
N HIS A 128 -18.20 -4.35 -13.91
CA HIS A 128 -19.39 -3.75 -13.30
C HIS A 128 -20.36 -3.13 -14.31
N GLY A 129 -20.09 -3.25 -15.62
CA GLY A 129 -20.97 -2.75 -16.67
C GLY A 129 -21.18 -1.24 -16.60
N VAL A 130 -20.18 -0.48 -16.14
CA VAL A 130 -20.25 0.97 -16.00
C VAL A 130 -20.42 1.58 -17.38
N ARG A 131 -21.60 2.16 -17.66
CA ARG A 131 -21.87 2.94 -18.86
C ARG A 131 -21.58 4.41 -18.51
N ASN A 132 -20.79 5.08 -19.35
CA ASN A 132 -20.74 6.53 -19.30
C ASN A 132 -22.13 7.03 -19.67
N PHE A 133 -22.83 7.66 -18.71
CA PHE A 133 -23.99 8.48 -19.03
C PHE A 133 -23.48 9.77 -19.64
N ASP A 134 -24.14 10.24 -20.70
CA ASP A 134 -23.90 11.57 -21.24
C ASP A 134 -24.13 12.62 -20.14
N GLU A 135 -23.35 13.69 -20.15
CA GLU A 135 -23.51 14.80 -19.20
C GLU A 135 -24.96 15.30 -19.25
N LEU A 136 -25.66 15.21 -18.12
CA LEU A 136 -27.02 15.73 -18.02
C LEU A 136 -26.95 17.26 -18.09
N ASP A 137 -27.54 17.82 -19.14
CA ASP A 137 -27.76 19.27 -19.22
C ASP A 137 -28.63 19.74 -18.05
N PRO A 138 -28.30 20.89 -17.43
CA PRO A 138 -29.08 21.41 -16.31
C PRO A 138 -30.52 21.71 -16.76
N GLY A 139 -31.46 20.87 -16.33
CA GLY A 139 -32.90 21.02 -16.61
C GLY A 139 -33.66 19.74 -16.98
N GLN A 140 -32.99 18.59 -17.10
CA GLN A 140 -33.68 17.32 -17.39
C GLN A 140 -34.36 16.76 -16.11
N ASN A 141 -35.69 16.69 -16.11
CA ASN A 141 -36.47 16.03 -15.05
C ASN A 141 -36.44 14.51 -15.23
N VAL A 142 -36.35 13.79 -14.10
CA VAL A 142 -36.39 12.31 -14.00
C VAL A 142 -37.83 11.80 -14.14
#